data_AF-A0A133VL48-F1
#
_entry.id   AF-A0A133VL48-F1
#
_cell.length_a   1.000
_cell.length_b   1.000
_cell.length_c   1.000
_cell.angle_alpha   90.00
_cell.angle_beta   90.00
_cell.angle_gamma   90.00
#
_symmetry.space_group_name_H-M   'P 1'
#
loop_
_entity.id
_entity.type
_entity.pdbx_description
1 polymer ?
#
loop_
_entity_poly.entity_id
_entity_poly.type
_entity_poly.pdbx_seq_one_letter_code
_entity_poly.pdbx_strand_id
1 'polypeptide(L)'
;MRFDVKEAREFLKENGFVFTVRAHNYREVSHKKVKEIGNVLVVMITEIEFDYELMDYARLSGFDDGEREFYEIINEWWDTIEKYCKGKRKYLYLVMVEDE
;
A
#
# COMPACT_ATOMS: atom_id res chain seq x y z
N MET A 1 12.22 -5.45 -1.84
CA MET A 1 11.34 -4.31 -1.52
C MET A 1 11.22 -4.23 -0.01
N ARG A 2 11.25 -3.03 0.58
CA ARG A 2 11.00 -2.84 2.01
C ARG A 2 9.53 -2.52 2.22
N PHE A 3 8.93 -3.21 3.18
CA PHE A 3 7.58 -3.00 3.70
C PHE A 3 7.76 -2.53 5.14
N ASP A 4 8.09 -1.25 5.28
CA ASP A 4 8.45 -0.65 6.58
C ASP A 4 7.21 -0.30 7.43
N VAL A 5 6.03 -0.28 6.80
CA VAL A 5 4.72 -0.12 7.46
C VAL A 5 4.25 -1.51 7.92
N LYS A 6 4.07 -1.68 9.23
CA LYS A 6 3.77 -2.96 9.86
C LYS A 6 2.39 -3.47 9.44
N GLU A 7 1.41 -2.57 9.48
CA GLU A 7 0.00 -2.75 9.16
C GLU A 7 -0.15 -3.37 7.76
N ALA A 8 0.45 -2.73 6.76
CA ALA A 8 0.41 -3.21 5.38
C ALA A 8 1.16 -4.54 5.17
N ARG A 9 2.20 -4.81 5.97
CA ARG A 9 2.97 -6.07 5.89
C ARG A 9 2.19 -7.24 6.48
N GLU A 10 1.54 -7.03 7.62
CA GLU A 10 0.70 -8.05 8.27
C GLU A 10 -0.51 -8.35 7.40
N PHE A 11 -1.18 -7.33 6.89
CA PHE A 11 -2.29 -7.50 5.97
C PHE A 11 -1.92 -8.30 4.71
N LEU A 12 -0.77 -8.00 4.10
CA LEU A 12 -0.27 -8.75 2.93
C LEU A 12 0.00 -10.23 3.26
N LYS A 13 0.54 -10.53 4.45
CA LYS A 13 0.79 -11.91 4.88
C LYS A 13 -0.51 -12.69 5.07
N GLU A 14 -1.55 -12.04 5.58
CA GLU A 14 -2.83 -12.68 5.88
C GLU A 14 -3.73 -12.84 4.66
N ASN A 15 -3.76 -11.82 3.77
CA ASN A 15 -4.73 -11.75 2.67
C ASN A 15 -4.12 -12.06 1.30
N GLY A 16 -2.79 -12.18 1.19
CA GLY A 16 -2.10 -12.42 -0.07
C GLY A 16 -2.04 -11.19 -0.99
N PHE A 17 -2.65 -10.07 -0.63
CA PHE A 17 -2.53 -8.80 -1.33
C PHE A 17 -2.68 -7.59 -0.40
N VAL A 18 -2.22 -6.42 -0.84
CA VAL A 18 -2.41 -5.14 -0.14
C VAL A 18 -2.24 -3.96 -1.08
N PHE A 19 -2.96 -2.87 -0.83
CA PHE A 19 -2.72 -1.58 -1.51
C PHE A 19 -1.68 -0.75 -0.75
N THR A 20 -0.69 -0.22 -1.47
CA THR A 20 0.34 0.65 -0.89
C THR A 20 0.61 1.85 -1.77
N VAL A 21 1.06 2.95 -1.14
CA VAL A 21 1.50 4.14 -1.86
C VAL A 21 3.00 4.33 -1.66
N ARG A 22 3.70 4.73 -2.73
CA ARG A 22 5.15 4.91 -2.71
C ARG A 22 5.58 6.14 -3.49
N ALA A 23 6.69 6.72 -3.04
CA ALA A 23 7.32 7.87 -3.70
C ALA A 23 8.23 7.52 -4.89
N HIS A 24 8.13 6.29 -5.40
CA HIS A 24 8.97 5.79 -6.48
C HIS A 24 8.12 5.08 -7.51
N ASN A 25 8.29 5.45 -8.78
CA ASN A 25 7.59 4.83 -9.89
C ASN A 25 8.27 3.51 -10.31
N TYR A 26 7.67 2.38 -9.96
CA TYR A 26 8.13 1.04 -10.34
C TYR A 26 7.79 0.62 -11.77
N ARG A 27 7.21 1.51 -12.60
CA ARG A 27 6.54 1.21 -13.88
C ARG A 27 5.27 0.39 -13.65
N GLU A 28 4.58 0.04 -14.74
CA GLU A 28 3.27 -0.62 -14.69
C GLU A 28 3.29 -1.92 -13.88
N VAL A 29 4.32 -2.76 -14.07
CA VAL A 29 4.44 -4.05 -13.39
C VAL A 29 5.90 -4.29 -12.99
N SER A 30 6.11 -4.80 -11.76
CA SER A 30 7.42 -5.21 -11.27
C SER A 30 7.33 -6.41 -10.33
N HIS A 31 8.21 -7.38 -10.53
CA HIS A 31 8.43 -8.48 -9.57
C HIS A 31 9.45 -8.04 -8.51
N LYS A 32 9.20 -8.37 -7.24
CA LYS A 32 10.09 -8.03 -6.11
C LYS A 32 10.12 -9.18 -5.10
N LYS A 33 11.25 -9.32 -4.39
CA LYS A 33 11.32 -10.13 -3.17
C LYS A 33 11.10 -9.24 -1.94
N VAL A 34 10.17 -9.62 -1.07
CA VAL A 34 9.89 -9.00 0.23
C VAL A 34 10.35 -9.94 1.33
N LYS A 35 11.11 -9.42 2.29
CA LYS A 35 11.62 -10.20 3.43
C LYS A 35 10.44 -10.75 4.23
N GLU A 36 10.47 -12.03 4.61
CA GLU A 36 9.43 -12.74 5.39
C GLU A 36 8.09 -12.96 4.67
N ILE A 37 7.96 -12.58 3.40
CA ILE A 37 6.76 -12.82 2.60
C ILE A 37 7.11 -13.72 1.41
N GLY A 38 8.19 -13.42 0.69
CA GLY A 38 8.58 -14.17 -0.51
C GLY A 38 8.57 -13.29 -1.75
N ASN A 39 8.23 -13.89 -2.89
CA ASN A 39 8.11 -13.17 -4.15
C ASN A 39 6.73 -12.50 -4.23
N VAL A 40 6.71 -11.27 -4.75
CA VAL A 40 5.50 -10.47 -4.90
C VAL A 40 5.48 -9.79 -6.26
N LEU A 41 4.28 -9.70 -6.82
CA LEU A 41 3.96 -8.88 -7.97
C LEU A 41 3.50 -7.50 -7.50
N VAL A 42 4.06 -6.44 -8.09
CA VAL A 42 3.72 -5.05 -7.81
C VAL A 42 3.16 -4.43 -9.08
N VAL A 43 1.90 -4.01 -9.04
CA VAL A 43 1.17 -3.43 -10.18
C VAL A 43 0.83 -1.98 -9.85
N MET A 44 1.30 -1.05 -10.68
CA MET A 44 0.92 0.36 -10.56
C MET A 44 -0.54 0.52 -10.95
N ILE A 45 -1.30 1.20 -10.10
CA ILE A 45 -2.70 1.54 -10.39
C ILE A 45 -2.75 2.95 -10.99
N THR A 46 -2.29 3.95 -10.25
CA THR A 46 -2.30 5.36 -10.68
C THR A 46 -1.29 6.20 -9.90
N GLU A 47 -0.99 7.39 -10.42
CA GLU A 47 -0.43 8.49 -9.61
C GLU A 47 -1.58 9.13 -8.81
N ILE A 48 -1.31 9.51 -7.56
CA ILE A 48 -2.26 10.20 -6.69
C ILE A 48 -1.64 11.49 -6.15
N GLU A 49 -2.48 12.49 -5.92
CA GLU A 49 -2.10 13.78 -5.36
C GLU A 49 -2.80 14.05 -4.03
N PHE A 50 -4.00 13.50 -3.85
CA PHE A 50 -4.87 13.78 -2.70
C PHE A 50 -5.32 12.50 -1.98
N ASP A 51 -5.79 12.68 -0.75
CA ASP A 51 -6.26 11.62 0.14
C ASP A 51 -7.58 10.98 -0.33
N TYR A 52 -8.50 11.75 -0.89
CA TYR A 52 -9.79 11.23 -1.39
C TYR A 52 -9.63 10.20 -2.52
N GLU A 53 -8.50 10.20 -3.23
CA GLU A 53 -8.19 9.19 -4.25
C GLU A 53 -7.91 7.81 -3.65
N LEU A 54 -7.75 7.73 -2.32
CA LEU A 54 -7.55 6.50 -1.58
C LEU A 54 -8.84 5.83 -1.10
N MET A 55 -10.00 6.47 -1.28
CA MET A 55 -11.27 5.99 -0.73
C MET A 55 -11.53 4.51 -1.09
N ASP A 56 -11.44 4.15 -2.37
CA ASP A 56 -11.76 2.78 -2.80
C ASP A 56 -10.74 1.72 -2.32
N TYR A 57 -9.61 2.14 -1.76
CA TYR A 57 -8.48 1.27 -1.44
C TYR A 57 -8.18 1.18 0.06
N ALA A 58 -8.67 2.14 0.85
CA ALA A 58 -8.27 2.32 2.25
C ALA A 58 -8.50 1.08 3.11
N ARG A 59 -9.61 0.38 2.91
CA ARG A 59 -9.94 -0.86 3.65
C ARG A 59 -8.98 -2.02 3.38
N LEU A 60 -8.28 -1.98 2.26
CA LEU A 60 -7.40 -3.04 1.77
C LEU A 60 -5.92 -2.62 1.85
N SER A 61 -5.63 -1.55 2.62
CA SER A 61 -4.28 -1.02 2.84
C SER A 61 -3.56 -1.62 4.05
N GLY A 62 -4.29 -2.35 4.89
CA GLY A 62 -3.86 -2.83 6.20
C GLY A 62 -4.17 -1.89 7.37
N PHE A 63 -4.72 -0.70 7.11
CA PHE A 63 -5.10 0.26 8.16
C PHE A 63 -6.53 0.06 8.68
N ASP A 64 -7.34 -0.81 8.10
CA ASP A 64 -8.69 -1.12 8.61
C ASP A 64 -8.61 -2.30 9.61
N ASP A 65 -9.09 -2.08 10.83
CA ASP A 65 -9.24 -3.12 11.86
C ASP A 65 -10.70 -3.60 12.03
N GLY A 66 -11.62 -3.12 11.20
CA GLY A 66 -13.02 -3.50 11.19
C GLY A 66 -13.92 -2.70 12.14
N GLU A 67 -13.38 -1.81 12.97
CA GLU A 67 -14.15 -1.06 13.97
C GLU A 67 -14.19 0.46 13.73
N ARG A 68 -13.30 0.97 12.86
CA ARG A 68 -13.13 2.41 12.63
C ARG A 68 -14.06 2.99 11.58
N GLU A 69 -14.34 4.29 11.74
CA GLU A 69 -15.01 5.08 10.72
C GLU A 69 -14.12 5.20 9.48
N PHE A 70 -14.74 5.13 8.31
CA PHE A 70 -14.00 5.06 7.05
C PHE A 70 -13.06 6.25 6.81
N TYR A 71 -13.46 7.45 7.22
CA TYR A 71 -12.62 8.66 7.12
C TYR A 71 -11.38 8.60 8.03
N GLU A 72 -11.46 7.93 9.18
CA GLU A 72 -10.32 7.81 10.10
C GLU A 72 -9.24 6.93 9.49
N ILE A 73 -9.64 5.84 8.82
CA ILE A 73 -8.74 4.92 8.11
C ILE A 73 -7.97 5.67 7.00
N ILE A 74 -8.68 6.47 6.20
CA ILE A 74 -8.06 7.26 5.12
C ILE A 74 -7.05 8.26 5.70
N ASN A 75 -7.44 9.00 6.74
CA ASN A 75 -6.56 10.00 7.34
C ASN A 75 -5.28 9.37 7.92
N GLU A 76 -5.39 8.26 8.64
CA GLU A 76 -4.23 7.58 9.21
C GLU A 76 -3.31 7.00 8.12
N TRP A 77 -3.90 6.41 7.08
CA TRP A 77 -3.14 5.90 5.96
C TRP A 77 -2.41 7.04 5.24
N TRP A 78 -3.11 8.15 4.96
CA TRP A 78 -2.54 9.34 4.33
C TRP A 78 -1.41 9.97 5.15
N ASP A 79 -1.62 10.13 6.46
CA ASP A 79 -0.60 10.63 7.37
C ASP A 79 0.65 9.74 7.35
N THR A 80 0.46 8.43 7.27
CA THR A 80 1.57 7.49 7.15
C THR A 80 2.27 7.62 5.81
N ILE A 81 1.53 7.78 4.71
CA ILE A 81 2.09 8.04 3.38
C ILE A 81 2.93 9.32 3.40
N GLU A 82 2.41 10.41 3.98
CA GLU A 82 3.11 11.69 4.08
C GLU A 82 4.41 11.56 4.87
N LYS A 83 4.48 10.76 5.94
CA LYS A 83 5.75 10.52 6.67
C LYS A 83 6.89 10.02 5.76
N TYR A 84 6.58 9.23 4.74
CA TYR A 84 7.58 8.64 3.83
C TYR A 84 7.70 9.37 2.47
N CYS A 85 6.62 10.00 2.02
CA CYS A 85 6.45 10.51 0.66
C CYS A 85 6.31 12.03 0.59
N LYS A 86 6.45 12.76 1.70
CA LYS A 86 6.32 14.23 1.74
C LYS A 86 7.12 14.93 0.63
N GLY A 87 6.44 15.79 -0.12
CA GLY A 87 7.03 16.58 -1.20
C GLY A 87 7.46 15.78 -2.43
N LYS A 88 7.05 14.51 -2.54
CA LYS A 88 7.33 13.64 -3.69
C LYS A 88 6.02 13.25 -4.35
N ARG A 89 6.11 12.90 -5.64
CA ARG A 89 5.00 12.23 -6.36
C ARG A 89 4.67 10.92 -5.68
N LYS A 90 3.39 10.58 -5.62
CA LYS A 90 2.88 9.39 -4.94
C LYS A 90 2.22 8.47 -5.96
N TYR A 91 2.55 7.20 -5.87
CA TYR A 91 2.05 6.18 -6.78
C TYR A 91 1.36 5.09 -5.99
N LEU A 92 0.09 4.83 -6.32
CA LEU A 92 -0.70 3.75 -5.75
C LEU A 92 -0.35 2.45 -6.46
N TYR A 93 -0.12 1.41 -5.66
CA TYR A 93 0.24 0.07 -6.10
C TYR A 93 -0.66 -0.97 -5.46
N LEU A 94 -1.05 -1.96 -6.24
CA LEU A 94 -1.47 -3.26 -5.73
C LEU A 94 -0.24 -4.15 -5.61
N VAL A 95 -0.04 -4.73 -4.44
CA VAL A 95 1.01 -5.73 -4.18
C VAL A 95 0.33 -7.07 -3.92
N MET A 96 0.75 -8.12 -4.61
CA MET A 96 0.20 -9.49 -4.49
C MET A 96 1.33 -10.47 -4.24
N VAL A 97 1.12 -11.43 -3.35
CA VAL A 97 2.02 -12.58 -3.17
C VAL A 97 1.93 -13.45 -4.41
N GLU A 98 3.06 -13.89 -4.93
CA GLU A 98 3.11 -14.89 -5.99
C GLU A 98 3.08 -16.27 -5.33
N ASP A 99 2.08 -17.09 -5.66
CA ASP A 99 2.07 -18.50 -5.28
C ASP A 99 3.28 -19.20 -5.95
N GLU A 100 4.02 -19.99 -5.16
CA GLU A 100 5.14 -20.83 -5.66
C GLU A 100 4.65 -22.04 -6.46
#